data_AF-A0A6P0J0W2-F1
#
_entry.id   AF-A0A6P0J0W2-F1
#
_cell.length_a   1.000
_cell.length_b   1.000
_cell.length_c   1.000
_cell.angle_alpha   90.00
_cell.angle_beta   90.00
_cell.angle_gamma   90.00
#
_symmetry.space_group_name_H-M   'P 1'
#
loop_
_entity.id
_entity.type
_entity.pdbx_description
1 polymer ?
#
loop_
_entity_poly.entity_id
_entity_poly.type
_entity_poly.pdbx_seq_one_letter_code
_entity_poly.pdbx_strand_id
1 'polypeptide(L)' 'MAKPVDIGSKRLISLAPNAWVQWVTGNPQVRASQLLDAEFQWISRESDVILKASSPEHSEFLILNEL' A
#
# COMPACT_ATOMS: atom_id res chain seq x y z
N MET A 1 3.23 -27.82 5.73
CA MET A 1 4.06 -26.97 4.84
C MET A 1 3.21 -25.77 4.46
N ALA A 2 3.60 -24.55 4.80
CA ALA A 2 2.85 -23.36 4.42
C ALA A 2 2.85 -23.21 2.89
N LYS A 3 1.69 -22.94 2.29
CA LYS A 3 1.64 -22.61 0.86
C LYS A 3 2.32 -21.26 0.66
N PRO A 4 3.17 -21.10 -0.38
CA PRO A 4 3.71 -19.78 -0.71
C PRO A 4 2.55 -18.81 -0.92
N VAL A 5 2.58 -17.69 -0.23
CA VAL A 5 1.61 -16.61 -0.44
C VAL A 5 1.92 -15.90 -1.75
N ASP A 6 0.87 -15.50 -2.48
CA ASP A 6 1.05 -14.70 -3.68
C ASP A 6 1.41 -13.25 -3.29
N ILE A 7 2.65 -12.85 -3.57
CA ILE A 7 3.16 -11.50 -3.34
C ILE A 7 3.23 -10.66 -4.64
N GLY A 8 2.63 -11.14 -5.74
CA GLY A 8 2.64 -10.47 -7.04
C GLY A 8 2.00 -9.08 -6.96
N SER A 9 0.85 -8.98 -6.30
CA SER A 9 0.14 -7.71 -6.08
C SER A 9 0.98 -6.71 -5.28
N LYS A 10 1.65 -7.15 -4.21
CA LYS A 10 2.59 -6.32 -3.44
C LYS A 10 3.74 -5.80 -4.31
N ARG A 11 4.31 -6.65 -5.18
CA ARG A 11 5.35 -6.23 -6.13
C ARG A 11 4.85 -5.20 -7.13
N LEU A 12 3.65 -5.36 -7.67
CA LEU A 12 3.05 -4.40 -8.61
C LEU A 12 2.82 -3.03 -7.97
N ILE A 13 2.33 -3.01 -6.73
CA ILE A 13 2.15 -1.77 -5.96
C ILE A 13 3.49 -1.07 -5.75
N SER A 14 4.56 -1.81 -5.41
CA SER A 14 5.89 -1.25 -5.25
C SER A 14 6.49 -0.69 -6.54
N LEU A 15 6.11 -1.20 -7.72
CA LEU A 15 6.57 -0.70 -9.01
C LEU A 15 5.94 0.64 -9.40
N ALA A 16 4.69 0.89 -8.98
CA ALA A 16 3.95 2.09 -9.35
C ALA A 16 3.09 2.64 -8.19
N PRO A 17 3.70 3.00 -7.05
CA PRO A 17 2.97 3.30 -5.82
C PRO A 17 2.09 4.55 -5.97
N ASN A 18 2.55 5.57 -6.70
CA ASN A 18 1.75 6.77 -6.98
C ASN A 18 0.50 6.47 -7.83
N ALA A 19 0.67 5.69 -8.90
CA ALA A 19 -0.46 5.31 -9.75
C ALA A 19 -1.48 4.50 -8.97
N TRP A 20 -1.01 3.58 -8.11
CA TRP A 20 -1.86 2.79 -7.24
C TRP A 20 -2.67 3.65 -6.27
N VAL A 21 -2.02 4.54 -5.49
CA VAL A 21 -2.73 5.37 -4.50
C VAL A 21 -3.72 6.34 -5.15
N GLN A 22 -3.41 6.84 -6.36
CA GLN A 22 -4.33 7.68 -7.12
C GLN A 22 -5.53 6.89 -7.63
N TRP A 23 -5.32 5.64 -8.06
CA TRP A 23 -6.38 4.77 -8.53
C TRP A 23 -7.35 4.40 -7.41
N VAL A 24 -6.85 3.93 -6.26
CA VAL A 24 -7.72 3.52 -5.13
C VAL A 24 -8.46 4.69 -4.47
N THR A 25 -7.88 5.89 -4.51
CA THR A 25 -8.51 7.09 -3.93
C THR A 25 -9.35 7.88 -4.93
N GLY A 26 -9.22 7.62 -6.23
CA GLY A 26 -9.80 8.46 -7.28
C GLY A 26 -9.24 9.89 -7.33
N ASN A 27 -8.16 10.18 -6.60
CA ASN A 27 -7.61 11.53 -6.45
C ASN A 27 -6.21 11.63 -7.07
N PRO A 28 -6.05 12.37 -8.19
CA PRO A 28 -4.78 12.48 -8.91
C PRO A 28 -3.71 13.29 -8.15
N GLN A 29 -4.07 14.00 -7.08
CA GLN A 29 -3.15 14.76 -6.24
C GLN A 29 -2.55 13.92 -5.11
N VAL A 30 -3.03 12.69 -4.89
CA VAL A 30 -2.45 11.80 -3.88
C VAL A 30 -1.07 11.32 -4.32
N ARG A 31 -0.13 11.31 -3.39
CA ARG A 31 1.24 10.82 -3.59
C ARG A 31 1.57 9.79 -2.53
N ALA A 32 2.15 8.67 -2.92
CA ALA A 32 2.69 7.68 -2.00
C ALA A 32 4.03 8.20 -1.47
N SER A 33 4.19 8.22 -0.15
CA SER A 33 5.41 8.68 0.50
C SER A 33 6.27 7.53 1.02
N GLN A 34 5.65 6.44 1.50
CA GLN A 34 6.37 5.29 2.05
C GLN A 34 5.54 4.02 1.92
N LEU A 35 6.17 2.91 1.52
CA LEU A 35 5.61 1.58 1.75
C LEU A 35 6.00 1.16 3.17
N LEU A 36 5.01 1.00 4.04
CA LEU A 36 5.22 0.47 5.38
C LEU A 36 5.14 -1.05 5.25
N ASP A 37 6.32 -1.67 5.18
CA ASP A 37 6.41 -3.13 5.10
C ASP A 37 5.90 -3.77 6.40
N ALA A 38 5.67 -5.09 6.36
CA ALA A 38 5.02 -5.89 7.39
C ALA A 38 5.79 -6.01 8.74
N GLU A 39 6.60 -5.02 9.11
CA GLU A 39 7.18 -4.88 10.46
C GLU A 39 6.14 -4.41 11.49
N PHE A 40 4.95 -3.99 11.04
CA PHE A 40 3.80 -3.85 11.92
C PHE A 40 3.30 -5.25 12.30
N GLN A 41 3.54 -5.65 13.55
CA GLN A 41 3.08 -6.89 14.21
C GLN A 41 1.58 -7.23 14.03
N TRP A 42 0.78 -6.31 13.48
CA TRP A 42 -0.67 -6.37 13.33
C TRP A 42 -1.10 -6.78 11.90
N ILE A 43 -0.19 -6.68 10.92
CA ILE A 43 -0.44 -7.16 9.56
C ILE A 43 -0.19 -8.66 9.54
N SER A 44 -1.28 -9.42 9.72
CA SER A 44 -1.24 -10.87 9.88
C SER A 44 -0.82 -11.62 8.60
N ARG A 45 -0.91 -10.99 7.42
CA ARG A 45 -0.70 -11.65 6.12
C ARG A 45 0.46 -11.03 5.37
N GLU A 46 1.34 -11.87 4.84
CA GLU A 46 2.48 -11.43 4.01
C GLU A 46 2.07 -10.70 2.72
N SER A 47 0.82 -10.88 2.26
CA SER A 47 0.26 -10.23 1.07
C SER A 47 -0.17 -8.79 1.30
N ASP A 48 -0.51 -8.43 2.54
CA ASP A 48 -1.04 -7.11 2.88
C ASP A 48 0.06 -6.04 2.80
N VAL A 49 -0.35 -4.83 2.42
CA VAL A 49 0.55 -3.69 2.27
C VAL A 49 -0.09 -2.45 2.86
N ILE A 50 0.66 -1.75 3.72
CA ILE A 50 0.29 -0.41 4.15
C ILE A 50 1.10 0.61 3.35
N LEU A 51 0.44 1.60 2.78
CA LEU A 51 1.08 2.74 2.15
C LEU A 51 0.81 3.99 2.98
N LYS A 52 1.86 4.72 3.29
CA LYS A 52 1.75 6.12 3.69
C LYS A 52 1.58 6.95 2.42
N ALA A 53 0.57 7.82 2.43
CA ALA A 53 0.27 8.70 1.32
C ALA A 53 -0.07 10.10 1.83
N SER A 54 -0.03 11.08 0.94
CA SER A 54 -0.46 12.43 1.26
C SER A 54 -1.17 13.14 0.11
N SER A 55 -1.98 14.13 0.45
CA SER A 55 -2.60 15.06 -0.50
C SER A 55 -2.70 16.48 0.08
N PRO A 56 -2.87 17.52 -0.74
CA PRO A 56 -3.06 18.88 -0.25
C PRO A 56 -4.25 19.04 0.68
N GLU A 57 -5.30 18.24 0.47
CA GLU A 57 -6.56 18.33 1.23
C GLU A 57 -6.49 17.56 2.56
N HIS A 58 -5.79 16.43 2.59
CA HIS A 58 -5.83 15.48 3.71
C HIS A 58 -4.51 15.33 4.46
N SER A 59 -3.47 16.10 4.11
CA SER A 59 -2.12 15.93 4.68
C SER A 59 -1.67 14.46 4.57
N GLU A 60 -0.96 13.91 5.56
CA GLU A 60 -0.53 12.50 5.55
C GLU A 60 -1.61 11.54 6.10
N PHE A 61 -1.77 10.39 5.45
CA PHE A 61 -2.69 9.33 5.85
C PHE A 61 -2.16 7.94 5.45
N LEU A 62 -2.83 6.89 5.92
CA LEU A 62 -2.49 5.50 5.63
C LEU A 62 -3.55 4.87 4.73
N ILE A 63 -3.09 4.05 3.78
CA ILE A 63 -3.92 3.19 2.94
C ILE A 63 -3.54 1.76 3.27
N LEU A 64 -4.47 1.00 3.84
CA LEU A 64 -4.35 -0.43 4.03
C LEU A 64 -4.88 -1.13 2.78
N ASN A 65 -4.06 -1.98 2.17
CA ASN A 65 -4.47 -2.86 1.10
C ASN A 65 -4.44 -4.31 1.61
N GLU A 66 -5.63 -4.85 1.89
CA GLU A 66 -5.84 -6.25 2.26
C GLU A 66 -5.98 -7.09 0.98
N LEU A 67 -5.12 -8.11 0.82
CA LEU A 67 -5.04 -8.95 -0.38
C LEU A 67 -5.23 -10.44 -0.06
#